data_AF-A0A963HZP9-F1
#
_entry.id   AF-A0A963HZP9-F1
#
_cell.length_a   1.000
_cell.length_b   1.000
_cell.length_c   1.000
_cell.angle_alpha   90.00
_cell.angle_beta   90.00
_cell.angle_gamma   90.00
#
_symmetry.space_group_name_H-M   'P 1'
#
loop_
_entity.id
_entity.type
_entity.pdbx_description
1 polymer ?
#
loop_
_entity_poly.entity_id
_entity_poly.type
_entity_poly.pdbx_seq_one_letter_code
_entity_poly.pdbx_strand_id
1 'polypeptide(L)'
;KNGGFMQSQRILEHLLGPLKPPAERITGRIVRFDQTEFFDGDPRASMSDFAYAYVPKAVEEGAPCRVHIALHGCKQGYDYVNFVNGRPDLENSVPYGNRYYTTTGYNEMADANDLVILYPQARGTDNPTVQNPDGCWDWWGYTATDPSNPDYYSKNAIQIRAIHRMLQRLGGH
;
A
#
# COMPACT_ATOMS: atom_id res chain seq x y z
N LYS A 1 6.47 1.31 -23.86
CA LYS A 1 6.10 -0.01 -24.44
C LYS A 1 5.51 -0.86 -23.31
N ASN A 2 4.18 -1.04 -23.25
CA ASN A 2 3.56 -2.06 -22.40
C ASN A 2 3.79 -3.42 -23.07
N GLY A 3 4.80 -4.17 -22.61
CA GLY A 3 5.30 -5.39 -23.28
C GLY A 3 4.38 -6.60 -23.22
N GLY A 4 3.06 -6.42 -23.41
CA GLY A 4 2.06 -7.50 -23.33
C GLY A 4 2.06 -8.23 -21.97
N PHE A 5 2.71 -7.66 -20.96
CA PHE A 5 3.03 -8.32 -19.70
C PHE A 5 2.65 -7.40 -18.55
N MET A 6 1.63 -7.80 -17.81
CA MET A 6 1.16 -7.13 -16.61
C MET A 6 1.49 -8.00 -15.39
N GLN A 7 2.46 -7.58 -14.59
CA GLN A 7 2.96 -8.36 -13.45
C GLN A 7 1.87 -8.65 -12.41
N SER A 8 1.04 -7.66 -12.10
CA SER A 8 -0.09 -7.80 -11.18
C SER A 8 -0.99 -8.98 -11.53
N GLN A 9 -1.31 -9.15 -12.81
CA GLN A 9 -2.15 -10.25 -13.30
C GLN A 9 -1.50 -11.60 -13.03
N ARG A 10 -0.20 -11.74 -13.33
CA ARG A 10 0.55 -12.97 -13.10
C ARG A 10 0.74 -13.31 -11.62
N ILE A 11 0.97 -12.30 -10.79
CA ILE A 11 1.06 -12.46 -9.33
C ILE A 11 -0.26 -13.01 -8.79
N LEU A 12 -1.39 -12.40 -9.17
CA LEU A 12 -2.70 -12.84 -8.71
C LEU A 12 -3.05 -14.25 -9.20
N GLU A 13 -2.79 -14.57 -10.47
CA GLU A 13 -2.99 -15.92 -11.02
C GLU A 13 -2.11 -16.97 -10.32
N HIS A 14 -0.86 -16.63 -10.01
CA HIS A 14 0.05 -17.54 -9.32
C HIS A 14 -0.45 -17.87 -7.91
N LEU A 15 -1.01 -16.90 -7.20
CA LEU A 15 -1.48 -17.05 -5.82
C LEU A 15 -2.87 -17.70 -5.74
N LEU A 16 -3.77 -17.37 -6.66
CA LEU A 16 -5.20 -17.69 -6.58
C LEU A 16 -5.64 -18.77 -7.57
N GLY A 17 -4.74 -19.23 -8.46
CA GLY A 17 -5.05 -20.11 -9.57
C GLY A 17 -5.65 -19.34 -10.77
N PRO A 18 -6.29 -20.04 -11.72
CA PRO A 18 -6.89 -19.40 -12.88
C PRO A 18 -7.92 -18.34 -12.49
N LEU A 19 -7.78 -17.14 -13.06
CA LEU A 19 -8.68 -16.01 -12.86
C LEU A 19 -9.34 -15.61 -14.18
N LYS A 20 -10.48 -14.91 -14.11
CA LYS A 20 -11.08 -14.27 -15.28
C LYS A 20 -10.14 -13.16 -15.80
N PRO A 21 -10.18 -12.88 -17.12
CA PRO A 21 -9.44 -11.76 -17.70
C PRO A 21 -9.76 -10.43 -16.98
N PRO A 22 -8.81 -9.48 -16.95
CA PRO A 22 -9.03 -8.16 -16.36
C PRO A 22 -10.21 -7.44 -17.03
N ALA A 23 -10.98 -6.69 -16.25
CA ALA A 23 -12.07 -5.87 -16.77
C ALA A 23 -11.52 -4.75 -17.67
N GLU A 24 -12.19 -4.45 -18.79
CA GLU A 24 -11.84 -3.32 -19.66
C GLU A 24 -12.08 -1.97 -18.97
N ARG A 25 -13.05 -1.92 -18.06
CA ARG A 25 -13.38 -0.76 -17.24
C ARG A 25 -13.77 -1.21 -15.84
N ILE A 26 -13.15 -0.60 -14.85
CA ILE A 26 -13.48 -0.81 -13.44
C ILE A 26 -14.87 -0.26 -13.10
N THR A 27 -15.62 -1.00 -12.30
CA THR A 27 -16.98 -0.63 -11.83
C THR A 27 -17.03 -0.24 -10.36
N GLY A 28 -16.06 -0.69 -9.57
CA GLY A 28 -15.89 -0.36 -8.17
C GLY A 28 -15.35 1.05 -7.92
N ARG A 29 -14.98 1.31 -6.65
CA ARG A 29 -14.42 2.59 -6.22
C ARG A 29 -13.14 2.44 -5.40
N ILE A 30 -12.35 3.50 -5.42
CA ILE A 30 -11.21 3.65 -4.51
C ILE A 30 -11.70 4.36 -3.25
N VAL A 31 -11.58 3.70 -2.11
CA VAL A 31 -11.89 4.23 -0.79
C VAL A 31 -10.60 4.72 -0.15
N ARG A 32 -10.59 5.99 0.27
CA ARG A 32 -9.54 6.53 1.14
C ARG A 32 -9.98 6.38 2.60
N PHE A 33 -9.09 5.93 3.47
CA PHE A 33 -9.34 5.83 4.90
C PHE A 33 -8.12 6.29 5.70
N ASP A 34 -8.37 6.74 6.93
CA ASP A 34 -7.31 7.11 7.89
C ASP A 34 -6.57 5.84 8.31
N GLN A 35 -5.27 5.76 8.03
CA GLN A 35 -4.47 4.61 8.42
C GLN A 35 -3.74 4.78 9.75
N THR A 36 -3.78 5.98 10.35
CA THR A 36 -3.11 6.28 11.62
C THR A 36 -3.69 5.47 12.78
N GLU A 37 -4.98 5.10 12.71
CA GLU A 37 -5.64 4.23 13.68
C GLU A 37 -4.96 2.86 13.80
N PHE A 38 -4.25 2.40 12.75
CA PHE A 38 -3.67 1.06 12.74
C PHE A 38 -2.26 1.01 13.33
N PHE A 39 -1.60 2.14 13.52
CA PHE A 39 -0.28 2.26 14.17
C PHE A 39 -0.29 3.21 15.37
N ASP A 40 -1.47 3.45 15.94
CA ASP A 40 -1.64 4.23 17.18
C ASP A 40 -1.06 5.66 17.06
N GLY A 41 -1.01 6.22 15.85
CA GLY A 41 -0.41 7.52 15.56
C GLY A 41 1.11 7.61 15.77
N ASP A 42 1.80 6.48 16.01
CA ASP A 42 3.25 6.48 16.26
C ASP A 42 4.04 6.92 15.00
N PRO A 43 4.75 8.06 15.05
CA PRO A 43 5.44 8.60 13.88
C PRO A 43 6.61 7.72 13.42
N ARG A 44 7.11 6.80 14.26
CA ARG A 44 8.13 5.82 13.84
C ARG A 44 7.64 4.90 12.74
N ALA A 45 6.33 4.72 12.60
CA ALA A 45 5.77 3.90 11.54
C ALA A 45 6.19 4.39 10.15
N SER A 46 6.52 5.68 9.96
CA SER A 46 6.89 6.24 8.65
C SER A 46 5.84 5.91 7.58
N MET A 47 4.57 5.96 8.00
CA MET A 47 3.39 5.72 7.17
C MET A 47 2.63 7.03 7.00
N SER A 48 1.94 7.18 5.86
CA SER A 48 1.08 8.35 5.59
C SER A 48 -0.11 8.39 6.57
N ASP A 49 -0.84 9.48 6.60
CA ASP A 49 -2.09 9.58 7.35
C ASP A 49 -3.21 8.78 6.66
N PHE A 50 -3.13 8.60 5.33
CA PHE A 50 -4.16 7.91 4.56
C PHE A 50 -3.65 6.66 3.83
N ALA A 51 -4.50 5.64 3.78
CA ALA A 51 -4.37 4.50 2.88
C ALA A 51 -5.57 4.41 1.94
N TYR A 52 -5.45 3.50 0.97
CA TYR A 52 -6.45 3.32 -0.07
C TYR A 52 -6.86 1.86 -0.20
N ALA A 53 -8.09 1.61 -0.61
CA ALA A 53 -8.55 0.29 -1.01
C ALA A 53 -9.41 0.39 -2.28
N TYR A 54 -9.19 -0.49 -3.24
CA TYR A 54 -10.13 -0.69 -4.34
C TYR A 54 -11.16 -1.73 -3.93
N VAL A 55 -12.44 -1.38 -4.02
CA VAL A 55 -13.56 -2.26 -3.70
C VAL A 55 -14.43 -2.43 -4.95
N PRO A 56 -14.49 -3.63 -5.56
CA PRO A 56 -15.37 -3.91 -6.70
C PRO A 56 -16.83 -3.67 -6.36
N LYS A 57 -17.62 -3.22 -7.34
CA LYS A 57 -19.05 -2.96 -7.14
C LYS A 57 -19.81 -4.19 -6.62
N ALA A 58 -19.50 -5.37 -7.16
CA ALA A 58 -20.12 -6.63 -6.73
C ALA A 58 -19.88 -6.92 -5.22
N VAL A 59 -18.68 -6.59 -4.73
CA VAL A 59 -18.33 -6.76 -3.31
C VAL A 59 -19.08 -5.74 -2.44
N GLU A 60 -19.23 -4.50 -2.90
CA GLU A 60 -20.08 -3.51 -2.22
C GLU A 60 -21.55 -3.94 -2.15
N GLU A 61 -22.02 -4.70 -3.13
CA GLU A 61 -23.37 -5.26 -3.21
C GLU A 61 -23.53 -6.59 -2.45
N GLY A 62 -22.49 -7.05 -1.75
CA GLY A 62 -22.54 -8.20 -0.84
C GLY A 62 -21.98 -9.50 -1.39
N ALA A 63 -21.30 -9.49 -2.54
CA ALA A 63 -20.58 -10.67 -3.01
C ALA A 63 -19.45 -11.06 -2.02
N PRO A 64 -19.23 -12.36 -1.80
CA PRO A 64 -18.06 -12.80 -1.04
C PRO A 64 -16.79 -12.36 -1.77
N CYS A 65 -15.78 -11.92 -1.01
CA CYS A 65 -14.54 -11.42 -1.59
C CYS A 65 -13.30 -12.01 -0.91
N ARG A 66 -12.18 -11.90 -1.61
CA ARG A 66 -10.84 -12.10 -1.02
C ARG A 66 -10.11 -10.76 -1.01
N VAL A 67 -9.14 -10.61 -0.11
CA VAL A 67 -8.31 -9.40 -0.03
C VAL A 67 -6.91 -9.71 -0.56
N HIS A 68 -6.37 -8.84 -1.41
CA HIS A 68 -4.96 -8.82 -1.77
C HIS A 68 -4.35 -7.49 -1.31
N ILE A 69 -3.14 -7.54 -0.74
CA ILE A 69 -2.43 -6.35 -0.28
C ILE A 69 -1.32 -6.04 -1.28
N ALA A 70 -1.40 -4.88 -1.92
CA ALA A 70 -0.41 -4.44 -2.90
C ALA A 70 0.43 -3.29 -2.31
N LEU A 71 1.71 -3.58 -2.08
CA LEU A 71 2.67 -2.67 -1.46
C LEU A 71 3.50 -1.96 -2.53
N HIS A 72 3.49 -0.63 -2.50
CA HIS A 72 4.31 0.19 -3.39
C HIS A 72 5.80 0.11 -3.03
N GLY A 73 6.68 0.39 -3.99
CA GLY A 73 8.11 0.53 -3.74
C GLY A 73 8.48 1.90 -3.17
N CYS A 74 9.77 2.11 -2.93
CA CYS A 74 10.32 3.43 -2.61
C CYS A 74 9.93 4.45 -3.68
N LYS A 75 9.65 5.69 -3.28
CA LYS A 75 9.24 6.80 -4.17
C LYS A 75 7.92 6.59 -4.90
N GLN A 76 7.10 5.64 -4.47
CA GLN A 76 5.82 5.32 -5.10
C GLN A 76 4.63 5.48 -4.17
N GLY A 77 4.86 5.95 -2.93
CA GLY A 77 3.79 6.31 -2.00
C GLY A 77 3.03 7.55 -2.49
N TYR A 78 1.77 7.66 -2.10
CA TYR A 78 0.88 8.74 -2.53
C TYR A 78 1.45 10.14 -2.22
N ASP A 79 1.99 10.32 -1.02
CA ASP A 79 2.56 11.59 -0.54
C ASP A 79 4.07 11.71 -0.81
N TYR A 80 4.65 10.91 -1.71
CA TYR A 80 6.09 10.98 -1.94
C TYR A 80 6.49 12.35 -2.51
N VAL A 81 7.48 12.94 -1.84
CA VAL A 81 8.12 14.21 -2.18
C VAL A 81 9.63 14.04 -1.99
N ASN A 82 10.42 14.74 -2.80
CA ASN A 82 11.86 14.74 -2.60
C ASN A 82 12.22 15.53 -1.32
N PHE A 83 13.34 15.18 -0.70
CA PHE A 83 13.90 15.94 0.44
C PHE A 83 15.16 16.69 0.00
N VAL A 84 15.27 17.96 0.39
CA VAL A 84 16.45 18.81 0.21
C VAL A 84 16.83 19.39 1.58
N ASN A 85 18.04 19.09 2.04
CA ASN A 85 18.53 19.48 3.38
C ASN A 85 17.57 19.08 4.53
N GLY A 86 17.02 17.85 4.46
CA GLY A 86 16.10 17.32 5.47
C GLY A 86 14.69 17.93 5.45
N ARG A 87 14.33 18.68 4.40
CA ARG A 87 13.00 19.29 4.24
C ARG A 87 12.32 18.84 2.96
N PRO A 88 10.99 18.63 2.96
CA PRO A 88 10.23 18.36 1.74
C PRO A 88 10.40 19.48 0.69
N ASP A 89 10.79 19.12 -0.53
CA ASP A 89 10.82 20.00 -1.69
C ASP A 89 9.48 19.89 -2.44
N LEU A 90 8.51 20.70 -2.03
CA LEU A 90 7.18 20.72 -2.65
C LEU A 90 7.15 21.44 -4.01
N GLU A 91 8.17 22.24 -4.31
CA GLU A 91 8.23 23.06 -5.53
C GLU A 91 8.69 22.25 -6.74
N ASN A 92 9.65 21.34 -6.56
CA ASN A 92 10.19 20.49 -7.64
C ASN A 92 9.80 19.02 -7.52
N SER A 93 8.80 18.68 -6.69
CA SER A 93 8.36 17.29 -6.52
C SER A 93 7.61 16.78 -7.75
N VAL A 94 7.96 15.57 -8.18
CA VAL A 94 7.21 14.87 -9.23
C VAL A 94 5.86 14.44 -8.64
N PRO A 95 4.73 14.67 -9.33
CA PRO A 95 3.44 14.23 -8.85
C PRO A 95 3.34 12.69 -8.99
N TYR A 96 3.56 11.97 -7.90
CA TYR A 96 3.30 10.52 -7.86
C TYR A 96 1.83 10.25 -7.55
N GLY A 97 1.30 10.80 -6.46
CA GLY A 97 -0.11 10.76 -6.11
C GLY A 97 -0.71 9.36 -6.25
N ASN A 98 -1.80 9.24 -7.00
CA ASN A 98 -2.53 7.99 -7.14
C ASN A 98 -1.92 6.97 -8.12
N ARG A 99 -0.76 7.25 -8.71
CA ARG A 99 -0.23 6.46 -9.84
C ARG A 99 -0.05 4.98 -9.51
N TYR A 100 0.54 4.65 -8.37
CA TYR A 100 0.80 3.25 -8.01
C TYR A 100 -0.50 2.42 -7.98
N TYR A 101 -1.52 2.89 -7.27
CA TYR A 101 -2.76 2.14 -7.10
C TYR A 101 -3.78 2.34 -8.23
N THR A 102 -3.47 3.12 -9.26
CA THR A 102 -4.35 3.31 -10.44
C THR A 102 -3.77 2.79 -11.75
N THR A 103 -2.46 2.54 -11.84
CA THR A 103 -1.82 2.16 -13.12
C THR A 103 -1.11 0.81 -13.11
N THR A 104 -1.22 0.04 -12.02
CA THR A 104 -0.52 -1.25 -11.87
C THR A 104 -1.34 -2.45 -12.36
N GLY A 105 -2.59 -2.27 -12.75
CA GLY A 105 -3.45 -3.34 -13.31
C GLY A 105 -4.14 -4.24 -12.28
N TYR A 106 -3.94 -3.97 -10.98
CA TYR A 106 -4.58 -4.74 -9.91
C TYR A 106 -6.10 -4.50 -9.87
N ASN A 107 -6.57 -3.28 -10.12
CA ASN A 107 -7.99 -2.92 -10.00
C ASN A 107 -8.85 -3.60 -11.06
N GLU A 108 -8.34 -3.73 -12.29
CA GLU A 108 -9.03 -4.37 -13.40
C GLU A 108 -9.15 -5.89 -13.16
N MET A 109 -8.09 -6.52 -12.63
CA MET A 109 -8.15 -7.91 -12.20
C MET A 109 -9.12 -8.09 -11.04
N ALA A 110 -9.08 -7.17 -10.08
CA ALA A 110 -9.92 -7.19 -8.91
C ALA A 110 -11.41 -7.07 -9.25
N ASP A 111 -11.75 -6.18 -10.16
CA ASP A 111 -13.14 -5.94 -10.57
C ASP A 111 -13.75 -7.16 -11.25
N ALA A 112 -12.96 -7.89 -12.05
CA ALA A 112 -13.43 -9.10 -12.71
C ALA A 112 -13.55 -10.31 -11.77
N ASN A 113 -12.82 -10.31 -10.63
CA ASN A 113 -12.59 -11.50 -9.82
C ASN A 113 -12.98 -11.35 -8.33
N ASP A 114 -13.79 -10.35 -8.01
CA ASP A 114 -14.31 -10.09 -6.65
C ASP A 114 -13.19 -10.02 -5.60
N LEU A 115 -12.12 -9.28 -5.93
CA LEU A 115 -10.99 -9.03 -5.02
C LEU A 115 -11.04 -7.60 -4.49
N VAL A 116 -10.89 -7.43 -3.19
CA VAL A 116 -10.56 -6.11 -2.62
C VAL A 116 -9.03 -5.96 -2.68
N ILE A 117 -8.55 -4.84 -3.21
CA ILE A 117 -7.11 -4.53 -3.18
C ILE A 117 -6.85 -3.48 -2.13
N LEU A 118 -6.10 -3.84 -1.09
CA LEU A 118 -5.65 -2.93 -0.05
C LEU A 118 -4.29 -2.34 -0.45
N TYR A 119 -4.17 -1.01 -0.37
CA TYR A 119 -2.98 -0.23 -0.70
C TYR A 119 -2.55 0.63 0.51
N PRO A 120 -1.91 0.03 1.53
CA PRO A 120 -1.27 0.77 2.60
C PRO A 120 -0.22 1.74 2.04
N GLN A 121 0.04 2.85 2.72
CA GLN A 121 0.97 3.88 2.22
C GLN A 121 2.10 4.13 3.22
N ALA A 122 3.34 3.81 2.82
CA ALA A 122 4.52 4.33 3.49
C ALA A 122 4.75 5.80 3.08
N ARG A 123 5.40 6.58 3.95
CA ARG A 123 5.68 8.00 3.75
C ARG A 123 7.16 8.30 3.97
N GLY A 124 7.71 9.18 3.14
CA GLY A 124 9.06 9.69 3.33
C GLY A 124 9.19 10.40 4.67
N THR A 125 10.16 9.99 5.48
CA THR A 125 10.45 10.60 6.78
C THR A 125 11.96 10.78 6.90
N ASP A 126 12.41 12.00 7.07
CA ASP A 126 13.82 12.34 7.30
C ASP A 126 13.92 13.24 8.54
N ASN A 127 14.17 12.62 9.70
CA ASN A 127 14.30 13.30 10.97
C ASN A 127 15.35 12.62 11.87
N PRO A 128 15.73 13.18 13.03
CA PRO A 128 16.79 12.63 13.87
C PRO A 128 16.56 11.19 14.37
N THR A 129 15.33 10.68 14.32
CA THR A 129 14.96 9.35 14.83
C THR A 129 14.66 8.33 13.72
N VAL A 130 14.21 8.80 12.55
CA VAL A 130 13.78 7.95 11.43
C VAL A 130 14.41 8.48 10.15
N GLN A 131 15.11 7.59 9.45
CA GLN A 131 15.81 7.88 8.20
C GLN A 131 15.23 7.00 7.09
N ASN A 132 14.19 7.51 6.44
CA ASN A 132 13.47 6.91 5.31
C ASN A 132 13.03 8.00 4.30
N PRO A 133 13.95 8.79 3.73
CA PRO A 133 13.59 9.90 2.84
C PRO A 133 12.83 9.42 1.59
N ASP A 134 13.10 8.20 1.15
CA ASP A 134 12.52 7.61 -0.06
C ASP A 134 11.12 7.00 0.17
N GLY A 135 10.59 7.00 1.40
CA GLY A 135 9.26 6.45 1.72
C GLY A 135 9.13 4.96 1.42
N CYS A 136 10.18 4.19 1.70
CA CYS A 136 10.22 2.74 1.56
C CYS A 136 9.48 2.07 2.73
N TRP A 137 9.00 0.84 2.53
CA TRP A 137 8.67 -0.07 3.65
C TRP A 137 9.92 -0.45 4.43
N ASP A 138 9.77 -0.77 5.71
CA ASP A 138 10.90 -1.10 6.59
C ASP A 138 11.44 -2.51 6.32
N TRP A 139 12.57 -2.55 5.61
CA TRP A 139 13.33 -3.77 5.36
C TRP A 139 14.76 -3.70 5.94
N TRP A 140 15.09 -2.64 6.70
CA TRP A 140 16.42 -2.43 7.28
C TRP A 140 16.41 -2.02 8.76
N GLY A 141 15.25 -1.94 9.40
CA GLY A 141 15.09 -1.69 10.83
C GLY A 141 14.93 -0.23 11.23
N TYR A 142 14.58 0.69 10.32
CA TYR A 142 14.46 2.11 10.69
C TYR A 142 13.31 2.42 11.65
N THR A 143 12.35 1.50 11.79
CA THR A 143 11.23 1.66 12.73
C THR A 143 11.54 1.11 14.13
N ALA A 144 12.69 0.42 14.30
CA ALA A 144 13.06 -0.25 15.54
C ALA A 144 13.29 0.74 16.69
N THR A 145 12.84 0.37 17.89
CA THR A 145 13.16 1.12 19.12
C THR A 145 14.62 0.91 19.56
N ASP A 146 15.15 -0.29 19.32
CA ASP A 146 16.54 -0.67 19.56
C ASP A 146 17.19 -1.04 18.23
N PRO A 147 18.02 -0.15 17.64
CA PRO A 147 18.74 -0.44 16.40
C PRO A 147 19.72 -1.63 16.50
N SER A 148 20.15 -2.00 17.72
CA SER A 148 21.02 -3.16 17.93
C SER A 148 20.25 -4.49 17.91
N ASN A 149 18.92 -4.44 18.08
CA ASN A 149 18.05 -5.61 18.01
C ASN A 149 16.72 -5.27 17.30
N PRO A 150 16.78 -5.05 15.98
CA PRO A 150 15.64 -4.53 15.25
C PRO A 150 14.58 -5.63 15.02
N ASP A 151 13.31 -5.25 14.95
CA ASP A 151 12.16 -6.19 14.90
C ASP A 151 11.39 -6.17 13.57
N TYR A 152 11.86 -5.41 12.56
CA TYR A 152 11.18 -5.13 11.29
C TYR A 152 10.75 -6.39 10.50
N TYR A 153 11.47 -7.50 10.66
CA TYR A 153 11.17 -8.78 10.00
C TYR A 153 10.12 -9.62 10.74
N SER A 154 9.72 -9.21 11.95
CA SER A 154 8.84 -9.98 12.81
C SER A 154 7.38 -9.55 12.69
N LYS A 155 6.46 -10.43 13.10
CA LYS A 155 5.03 -10.10 13.24
C LYS A 155 4.74 -8.94 14.21
N ASN A 156 5.73 -8.52 15.01
CA ASN A 156 5.60 -7.44 15.97
C ASN A 156 6.03 -6.08 15.39
N ALA A 157 6.69 -6.06 14.22
CA ALA A 157 7.09 -4.83 13.55
C ALA A 157 5.89 -3.89 13.37
N ILE A 158 6.09 -2.60 13.60
CA ILE A 158 5.00 -1.62 13.62
C ILE A 158 4.23 -1.56 12.30
N GLN A 159 4.93 -1.60 11.16
CA GLN A 159 4.30 -1.60 9.84
C GLN A 159 3.56 -2.91 9.55
N ILE A 160 4.13 -4.06 9.90
CA ILE A 160 3.49 -5.38 9.72
C ILE A 160 2.20 -5.45 10.55
N ARG A 161 2.24 -5.01 11.82
CA ARG A 161 1.05 -4.96 12.68
C ARG A 161 0.00 -4.01 12.12
N ALA A 162 0.38 -2.84 11.63
CA ALA A 162 -0.55 -1.88 11.05
C ALA A 162 -1.29 -2.49 9.84
N ILE A 163 -0.54 -3.06 8.89
CA ILE A 163 -1.12 -3.72 7.70
C ILE A 163 -2.02 -4.89 8.11
N HIS A 164 -1.60 -5.70 9.09
CA HIS A 164 -2.41 -6.80 9.59
C HIS A 164 -3.73 -6.33 10.23
N ARG A 165 -3.70 -5.25 11.03
CA ARG A 165 -4.92 -4.66 11.62
C ARG A 165 -5.86 -4.10 10.54
N MET A 166 -5.34 -3.50 9.46
CA MET A 166 -6.15 -3.09 8.30
C MET A 166 -6.82 -4.30 7.64
N LEU A 167 -6.08 -5.39 7.44
CA LEU A 167 -6.62 -6.63 6.89
C LEU A 167 -7.72 -7.22 7.78
N GLN A 168 -7.53 -7.23 9.10
CA GLN A 168 -8.54 -7.70 10.06
C GLN A 168 -9.82 -6.86 10.01
N ARG A 169 -9.72 -5.54 9.81
CA ARG A 169 -10.88 -4.65 9.64
C ARG A 169 -11.68 -5.00 8.39
N LEU A 170 -11.02 -5.39 7.30
CA LEU A 170 -11.68 -5.81 6.06
C LEU A 170 -12.29 -7.20 6.15
N GLY A 171 -11.56 -8.15 6.74
CA GLY A 171 -11.99 -9.53 6.88
C GLY A 171 -12.89 -9.76 8.09
N GLY A 172 -13.80 -8.81 8.38
CA GLY A 172 -14.66 -8.78 9.57
C GLY A 172 -15.04 -10.16 10.09
N HIS A 173 -14.80 -10.37 11.39
CA HIS A 173 -15.03 -11.63 12.10
C HIS A 173 -16.41 -12.24 11.81
#